data_AF-A0A7S3ICJ8-F1
#
_entry.id   AF-A0A7S3ICJ8-F1
#
_cell.length_a   1.000
_cell.length_b   1.000
_cell.length_c   1.000
_cell.angle_alpha   90.00
_cell.angle_beta   90.00
_cell.angle_gamma   90.00
#
_symmetry.space_group_name_H-M   'P 1'
#
loop_
_entity.id
_entity.type
_entity.pdbx_description
1 polymer ?
#
loop_
_entity_poly.entity_id
_entity_poly.type
_entity_poly.pdbx_seq_one_letter_code
_entity_poly.pdbx_strand_id
1 'polypeptide(L)'
;MNEIPGHPKLQLPTVDVRDIAQAHLQAVLVKEAANKRFLMSARTIWLGEMGHALKEYYGDYYSPCQRELPWLVCWFAQWVIPDFKITMPLWGLDRTYDNSQAREVLGIEFIDPKQSICEMGDSMIDLGLIPDQRK
;
A
#
# COMPACT_ATOMS: atom_id res chain seq x y z
N MET A 1 18.19 12.37 4.53
CA MET A 1 17.33 11.25 4.10
C MET A 1 17.82 10.89 2.71
N ASN A 2 18.49 9.75 2.53
CA ASN A 2 19.08 9.44 1.23
C ASN A 2 17.93 9.19 0.24
N GLU A 3 17.80 10.06 -0.75
CA GLU A 3 16.79 9.93 -1.80
C GLU A 3 17.14 8.70 -2.65
N ILE A 4 16.31 7.67 -2.57
CA ILE A 4 16.42 6.50 -3.43
C ILE A 4 15.70 6.85 -4.73
N PRO A 5 16.37 6.84 -5.89
CA PRO A 5 15.84 7.45 -7.11
C PRO A 5 14.85 6.51 -7.85
N GLY A 6 14.17 5.62 -7.13
CA GLY A 6 13.30 4.58 -7.67
C GLY A 6 12.84 3.62 -6.60
N HIS A 7 11.96 2.69 -6.98
CA HIS A 7 11.42 1.67 -6.09
C HIS A 7 11.83 0.26 -6.54
N PRO A 8 11.93 -0.70 -5.60
CA PRO A 8 12.11 -2.11 -5.95
C PRO A 8 10.85 -2.70 -6.60
N LYS A 9 10.99 -3.86 -7.25
CA LYS A 9 9.85 -4.64 -7.77
C LYS A 9 9.19 -5.42 -6.64
N LEU A 10 8.24 -4.79 -5.96
CA LEU A 10 7.52 -5.38 -4.84
C LEU A 10 6.02 -5.26 -5.00
N GLN A 11 5.32 -6.29 -4.53
CA GLN A 11 3.88 -6.30 -4.38
C GLN A 11 3.54 -6.29 -2.88
N LEU A 12 2.64 -5.40 -2.49
CA LEU A 12 2.25 -5.18 -1.09
C LEU A 12 0.74 -5.43 -0.90
N PRO A 13 0.34 -6.35 0.00
CA PRO A 13 -1.06 -6.45 0.40
C PRO A 13 -1.45 -5.14 1.07
N THR A 14 -2.48 -4.49 0.52
CA THR A 14 -2.89 -3.14 0.93
C THR A 14 -4.37 -3.14 1.29
N VAL A 15 -4.70 -2.42 2.35
CA VAL A 15 -6.06 -2.25 2.86
C VAL A 15 -6.17 -0.86 3.50
N ASP A 16 -7.34 -0.24 3.40
CA ASP A 16 -7.61 1.03 4.04
C ASP A 16 -7.80 0.86 5.56
N VAL A 17 -7.32 1.82 6.35
CA VAL A 17 -7.48 1.79 7.81
C VAL A 17 -8.94 1.90 8.25
N ARG A 18 -9.81 2.51 7.43
CA ARG A 18 -11.27 2.58 7.66
C ARG A 18 -11.89 1.19 7.56
N ASP A 19 -11.48 0.39 6.59
CA ASP A 19 -11.94 -1.00 6.44
C ASP A 19 -11.50 -1.87 7.62
N ILE A 20 -10.26 -1.66 8.11
CA ILE A 20 -9.76 -2.34 9.31
C ILE A 20 -10.58 -1.94 10.55
N ALA A 21 -10.86 -0.66 10.73
CA ALA A 21 -11.66 -0.17 11.86
C ALA A 21 -13.07 -0.78 11.84
N GLN A 22 -13.70 -0.82 10.67
CA GLN A 22 -15.00 -1.47 10.49
C GLN A 22 -14.92 -2.98 10.77
N ALA A 23 -13.87 -3.67 10.30
CA ALA A 23 -13.68 -5.09 10.56
C ALA A 23 -13.50 -5.40 12.05
N HIS A 24 -12.78 -4.56 12.79
CA HIS A 24 -12.67 -4.71 14.25
C HIS A 24 -14.03 -4.58 14.93
N LEU A 25 -14.85 -3.61 14.52
CA LEU A 25 -16.21 -3.47 15.04
C LEU A 25 -17.08 -4.68 14.71
N GLN A 26 -17.08 -5.11 13.45
CA GLN A 26 -17.86 -6.27 12.98
C GLN A 26 -17.42 -7.57 13.65
N ALA A 27 -16.14 -7.74 13.93
CA ALA A 27 -15.63 -8.91 14.64
C ALA A 27 -16.19 -9.04 16.07
N VAL A 28 -16.61 -7.92 16.69
CA VAL A 28 -17.27 -7.91 18.01
C VAL A 28 -18.78 -8.12 17.87
N LEU A 29 -19.41 -7.55 16.84
CA LEU A 29 -20.87 -7.54 16.69
C LEU A 29 -21.42 -8.83 16.04
N VAL A 30 -20.69 -9.42 15.10
CA VAL A 30 -21.13 -10.57 14.31
C VAL A 30 -20.80 -11.86 15.06
N LYS A 31 -21.82 -12.64 15.43
CA LYS A 31 -21.62 -13.90 16.17
C LYS A 31 -20.85 -14.93 15.36
N GLU A 32 -21.09 -14.95 14.05
CA GLU A 32 -20.45 -15.82 13.07
C GLU A 32 -18.95 -15.52 12.93
N ALA A 33 -18.47 -14.38 13.45
CA ALA A 33 -17.05 -14.04 13.46
C ALA A 33 -16.26 -14.74 14.57
N ALA A 34 -16.93 -15.28 15.59
CA ALA A 34 -16.27 -15.94 16.72
C ALA A 34 -15.38 -17.10 16.25
N ASN A 35 -14.17 -17.18 16.84
CA ASN A 35 -13.15 -18.19 16.55
C ASN A 35 -12.67 -18.25 15.08
N LYS A 36 -12.91 -17.20 14.28
CA LYS A 36 -12.39 -17.08 12.92
C LYS A 36 -11.19 -16.13 12.85
N ARG A 37 -10.37 -16.30 11.81
CA ARG A 37 -9.22 -15.45 11.51
C ARG A 37 -9.46 -14.73 10.20
N PHE A 38 -9.53 -13.41 10.24
CA PHE A 38 -9.79 -12.60 9.05
C PHE A 38 -8.50 -12.04 8.49
N LEU A 39 -8.30 -12.19 7.19
CA LEU A 39 -7.23 -11.53 6.46
C LEU A 39 -7.79 -10.24 5.86
N MET A 40 -7.25 -9.10 6.31
CA MET A 40 -7.62 -7.78 5.83
C MET A 40 -6.65 -7.36 4.73
N SER A 41 -7.04 -7.57 3.48
CA SER A 41 -6.30 -7.13 2.30
C SER A 41 -7.30 -6.88 1.18
N ALA A 42 -7.42 -5.64 0.72
CA ALA A 42 -8.33 -5.29 -0.37
C ALA A 42 -7.81 -5.85 -1.71
N ARG A 43 -6.55 -5.54 -2.02
CA ARG A 43 -5.78 -6.06 -3.15
C ARG A 43 -4.29 -6.02 -2.81
N THR A 44 -3.52 -6.92 -3.41
CA THR A 44 -2.07 -6.82 -3.42
C THR A 44 -1.65 -6.01 -4.64
N ILE A 45 -1.04 -4.85 -4.42
CA ILE A 45 -0.69 -3.93 -5.51
C ILE A 45 0.82 -3.78 -5.62
N TRP A 46 1.30 -3.60 -6.85
CA TRP A 46 2.71 -3.31 -7.10
C TRP A 46 3.06 -1.91 -6.61
N LEU A 47 4.27 -1.74 -6.09
CA LEU A 47 4.75 -0.43 -5.65
C LEU A 47 4.78 0.57 -6.81
N GLY A 48 5.02 0.10 -8.03
CA GLY A 48 4.88 0.90 -9.25
C GLY A 48 3.43 1.34 -9.53
N GLU A 49 2.43 0.50 -9.26
CA GLU A 49 1.02 0.91 -9.38
C GLU A 49 0.66 2.04 -8.42
N MET A 50 1.25 2.06 -7.21
CA MET A 50 1.08 3.16 -6.26
C MET A 50 1.66 4.46 -6.83
N GLY A 51 2.89 4.40 -7.36
CA GLY A 51 3.54 5.54 -8.00
C GLY A 51 2.77 6.08 -9.21
N HIS A 52 2.19 5.20 -10.02
CA HIS A 52 1.33 5.58 -11.14
C HIS A 52 0.02 6.22 -10.68
N ALA A 53 -0.67 5.66 -9.68
CA ALA A 53 -1.90 6.24 -9.13
C ALA A 53 -1.64 7.66 -8.57
N LEU A 54 -0.53 7.84 -7.85
CA LEU A 54 -0.11 9.15 -7.37
C LEU A 54 0.22 10.10 -8.53
N LYS A 55 0.90 9.63 -9.58
CA LYS A 55 1.21 10.48 -10.74
C LYS A 55 -0.04 10.90 -11.50
N GLU A 56 -1.02 10.02 -11.62
CA GLU A 56 -2.31 10.33 -12.26
C GLU A 56 -3.08 11.38 -11.46
N TYR A 57 -3.08 11.29 -10.13
CA TYR A 57 -3.83 12.20 -9.28
C TYR A 57 -3.12 13.54 -9.02
N TYR A 58 -1.80 13.52 -8.81
CA TYR A 58 -1.00 14.67 -8.38
C TYR A 58 -0.07 15.22 -9.46
N GLY A 59 -0.09 14.65 -10.68
CA GLY A 59 0.96 14.86 -11.66
C GLY A 59 1.20 16.29 -12.12
N ASP A 60 0.21 17.17 -11.93
CA ASP A 60 0.26 18.60 -12.23
C ASP A 60 1.02 19.42 -11.19
N TYR A 61 1.02 18.95 -9.93
CA TYR A 61 1.60 19.67 -8.79
C TYR A 61 2.86 19.00 -8.26
N TYR A 62 2.96 17.67 -8.37
CA TYR A 62 4.04 16.88 -7.80
C TYR A 62 4.70 15.98 -8.85
N SER A 63 5.90 15.50 -8.52
CA SER A 63 6.63 14.49 -9.30
C SER A 63 6.79 13.16 -8.55
N PRO A 64 5.70 12.39 -8.34
CA PRO A 64 5.80 11.05 -7.74
C PRO A 64 6.75 10.16 -8.54
N CYS A 65 7.56 9.33 -7.87
CA CYS A 65 8.45 8.40 -8.56
C CYS A 65 7.67 7.20 -9.10
N GLN A 66 7.79 6.89 -10.40
CA GLN A 66 7.25 5.65 -10.99
C GLN A 66 8.36 4.67 -11.45
N ARG A 67 9.63 5.00 -11.17
CA ARG A 67 10.76 4.27 -11.74
C ARG A 67 11.05 3.01 -10.93
N GLU A 68 10.83 1.86 -11.54
CA GLU A 68 11.32 0.58 -11.02
C GLU A 68 12.84 0.47 -11.21
N LEU A 69 13.56 0.11 -10.13
CA LEU A 69 15.00 -0.11 -10.16
C LEU A 69 15.32 -1.52 -10.67
N PRO A 70 16.37 -1.70 -11.48
CA PRO A 70 16.84 -3.04 -11.84
C PRO A 70 17.24 -3.86 -10.61
N TRP A 71 17.00 -5.16 -10.65
CA TRP A 71 17.33 -6.09 -9.56
C TRP A 71 18.79 -5.96 -9.10
N LEU A 72 19.74 -5.88 -10.04
CA LEU A 72 21.17 -5.74 -9.74
C LEU A 72 21.46 -4.48 -8.91
N VAL A 73 20.81 -3.35 -9.24
CA VAL A 73 20.98 -2.10 -8.50
C VAL A 73 20.52 -2.26 -7.06
N CYS A 74 19.36 -2.88 -6.84
CA CYS A 74 18.83 -3.15 -5.51
C CYS A 74 19.69 -4.17 -4.74
N TRP A 75 20.22 -5.17 -5.43
CA TRP A 75 21.11 -6.18 -4.86
C TRP A 75 22.42 -5.57 -4.35
N PHE A 76 23.04 -4.65 -5.08
CA PHE A 76 24.20 -3.92 -4.57
C PHE A 76 23.81 -2.93 -3.48
N ALA A 77 22.66 -2.25 -3.62
CA ALA A 77 22.19 -1.27 -2.64
C ALA A 77 21.93 -1.89 -1.25
N GLN A 78 21.62 -3.19 -1.15
CA GLN A 78 21.39 -3.86 0.14
C GLN A 78 22.59 -3.80 1.10
N TRP A 79 23.80 -3.56 0.60
CA TRP A 79 25.01 -3.43 1.43
C TRP A 79 25.09 -2.08 2.13
N VAL A 80 24.43 -1.06 1.56
CA VAL A 80 24.44 0.33 2.03
C VAL A 80 23.11 0.70 2.71
N ILE A 81 22.00 0.15 2.21
CA ILE A 81 20.63 0.45 2.63
C ILE A 81 20.02 -0.87 3.15
N PRO A 82 19.89 -1.04 4.48
CA PRO A 82 19.40 -2.27 5.10
C PRO A 82 18.00 -2.69 4.62
N ASP A 83 17.12 -1.74 4.30
CA ASP A 83 15.75 -2.01 3.84
C ASP A 83 15.73 -2.92 2.61
N PHE A 84 16.70 -2.77 1.70
CA PHE A 84 16.76 -3.62 0.53
C PHE A 84 16.99 -5.09 0.90
N LYS A 85 17.73 -5.41 1.98
CA LYS A 85 17.93 -6.80 2.43
C LYS A 85 16.61 -7.51 2.76
N ILE A 86 15.63 -6.77 3.29
CA ILE A 86 14.30 -7.29 3.62
C ILE A 86 13.47 -7.49 2.34
N THR A 87 13.63 -6.58 1.37
CA THR A 87 12.88 -6.63 0.12
C THR A 87 13.41 -7.63 -0.90
N MET A 88 14.71 -7.94 -0.88
CA MET A 88 15.35 -8.82 -1.88
C MET A 88 14.71 -10.22 -1.95
N PRO A 89 14.42 -10.92 -0.83
CA PRO A 89 13.73 -12.22 -0.88
C PRO A 89 12.29 -12.14 -1.41
N LEU A 90 11.68 -10.95 -1.36
CA LEU A 90 10.31 -10.70 -1.79
C LEU A 90 10.22 -10.20 -3.24
N TRP A 91 11.36 -10.10 -3.93
CA TRP A 91 11.46 -9.50 -5.25
C TRP A 91 10.60 -10.21 -6.29
N GLY A 92 9.67 -9.47 -6.91
CA GLY A 92 8.84 -9.98 -7.99
C GLY A 92 7.88 -11.11 -7.60
N LEU A 93 7.70 -11.40 -6.32
CA LEU A 93 6.72 -12.39 -5.87
C LEU A 93 5.30 -11.84 -6.03
N ASP A 94 4.48 -12.56 -6.80
CA ASP A 94 3.04 -12.31 -6.87
C ASP A 94 2.35 -13.04 -5.71
N ARG A 95 1.76 -12.26 -4.82
CA ARG A 95 1.11 -12.69 -3.58
C ARG A 95 -0.32 -12.18 -3.58
N THR A 96 -1.20 -12.91 -4.22
CA THR A 96 -2.64 -12.68 -4.10
C THR A 96 -3.16 -13.37 -2.84
N TYR A 97 -3.99 -12.66 -2.06
CA TYR A 97 -4.63 -13.21 -0.87
C TYR A 97 -6.14 -13.29 -1.07
N ASP A 98 -6.74 -14.34 -0.51
CA ASP A 98 -8.19 -14.47 -0.49
C ASP A 98 -8.77 -13.68 0.70
N ASN A 99 -9.68 -12.76 0.39
CA ASN A 99 -10.39 -11.93 1.35
C ASN A 99 -11.91 -12.24 1.40
N SER A 100 -12.34 -13.33 0.75
CA SER A 100 -13.74 -13.79 0.70
C SER A 100 -14.38 -13.82 2.08
N GLN A 101 -13.70 -14.39 3.07
CA GLN A 101 -14.21 -14.53 4.42
C GLN A 101 -14.47 -13.18 5.11
N ALA A 102 -13.65 -12.16 4.87
CA ALA A 102 -13.88 -10.82 5.42
C ALA A 102 -15.10 -10.14 4.77
N ARG A 103 -15.34 -10.38 3.47
CA ARG A 103 -16.53 -9.88 2.78
C ARG A 103 -17.79 -10.60 3.23
N GLU A 104 -17.76 -11.93 3.24
CA GLU A 104 -18.95 -12.76 3.48
C GLU A 104 -19.39 -12.76 4.95
N VAL A 105 -18.46 -12.80 5.90
CA VAL A 105 -18.78 -12.91 7.32
C VAL A 105 -18.87 -11.53 7.98
N LEU A 106 -17.91 -10.64 7.71
CA LEU A 106 -17.88 -9.32 8.36
C LEU A 106 -18.61 -8.25 7.55
N GLY A 107 -19.04 -8.54 6.32
CA GLY A 107 -19.74 -7.58 5.47
C GLY A 107 -18.86 -6.40 5.05
N ILE A 108 -17.54 -6.60 4.93
CA ILE A 108 -16.61 -5.52 4.59
C ILE A 108 -16.59 -5.30 3.08
N GLU A 109 -16.92 -4.08 2.66
CA GLU A 109 -16.70 -3.59 1.32
C GLU A 109 -15.38 -2.83 1.27
N PHE A 110 -14.36 -3.46 0.69
CA PHE A 110 -13.02 -2.89 0.66
C PHE A 110 -12.91 -1.70 -0.28
N ILE A 111 -12.28 -0.62 0.20
CA ILE A 111 -11.92 0.54 -0.60
C ILE A 111 -10.78 0.16 -1.55
N ASP A 112 -10.79 0.68 -2.79
CA ASP A 112 -9.70 0.43 -3.73
C ASP A 112 -8.40 1.05 -3.21
N PRO A 113 -7.30 0.27 -3.10
CA PRO A 113 -6.04 0.78 -2.58
C PRO A 113 -5.47 2.02 -3.29
N LYS A 114 -5.72 2.20 -4.60
CA LYS A 114 -5.24 3.38 -5.32
C LYS A 114 -5.94 4.65 -4.83
N GLN A 115 -7.24 4.56 -4.59
CA GLN A 115 -8.01 5.66 -4.01
C GLN A 115 -7.49 6.00 -2.61
N SER A 116 -7.34 4.99 -1.73
CA SER A 116 -6.82 5.19 -0.37
C SER A 116 -5.46 5.87 -0.34
N ILE A 117 -4.56 5.52 -1.28
CA ILE A 117 -3.22 6.13 -1.37
C ILE A 117 -3.30 7.60 -1.79
N CYS A 118 -4.20 7.95 -2.72
CA CYS A 118 -4.40 9.34 -3.13
C CYS A 118 -4.98 10.19 -1.99
N GLU A 119 -6.02 9.68 -1.30
CA GLU A 119 -6.64 10.34 -0.14
C GLU A 119 -5.67 10.48 1.05
N MET A 120 -4.79 9.51 1.25
CA MET A 120 -3.68 9.61 2.20
C MET A 120 -2.74 10.76 1.81
N GLY A 121 -2.44 10.91 0.52
CA GLY A 121 -1.66 12.04 -0.01
C GLY A 121 -2.28 13.39 0.37
N ASP A 122 -3.60 13.54 0.21
CA ASP A 122 -4.29 14.79 0.51
C ASP A 122 -4.21 15.08 2.01
N SER A 123 -4.44 14.04 2.82
CA SER A 123 -4.31 14.12 4.28
C SER A 123 -2.90 14.55 4.71
N MET A 124 -1.85 14.05 4.05
CA MET A 124 -0.47 14.43 4.35
C MET A 124 -0.16 15.89 3.97
N ILE A 125 -0.71 16.38 2.87
CA ILE A 125 -0.55 17.79 2.46
C ILE A 125 -1.33 18.71 3.42
N ASP A 126 -2.58 18.34 3.73
CA ASP A 126 -3.46 19.12 4.61
C ASP A 126 -2.92 19.21 6.04
N LEU A 127 -2.27 18.16 6.53
CA LEU A 127 -1.58 18.14 7.82
C LEU A 127 -0.21 18.84 7.80
N GLY A 128 0.24 19.34 6.64
CA GLY A 128 1.52 20.02 6.49
C GLY A 128 2.75 19.10 6.60
N LEU A 129 2.57 17.78 6.47
CA LEU A 129 3.66 16.80 6.44
C LEU A 129 4.40 16.83 5.09
N ILE A 130 3.70 17.25 4.04
CA ILE A 130 4.24 17.50 2.69
C ILE A 130 3.95 18.96 2.34
N PRO A 131 4.91 19.70 1.75
CA PRO A 131 4.66 21.06 1.27
C PRO A 131 3.48 21.10 0.30
N ASP A 132 2.57 22.04 0.50
CA ASP A 132 1.42 22.27 -0.37
C ASP A 132 1.87 22.94 -1.67
N GLN A 133 1.93 22.16 -2.76
CA GLN A 133 2.28 22.62 -4.11
C GLN A 133 1.03 22.79 -4.99
N ARG A 134 -0.17 22.64 -4.42
CA ARG A 134 -1.46 22.84 -5.10
C ARG A 134 -1.85 24.32 -5.19
N LYS A 135 -1.11 25.20 -4.50
CA LYS A 135 -1.30 26.65 -4.41
C LYS A 135 -0.14 27.38 -5.06
#